data_AF-R5A259-F1
#
_entry.id   AF-R5A259-F1
#
_cell.length_a   1.000
_cell.length_b   1.000
_cell.length_c   1.000
_cell.angle_alpha   90.00
_cell.angle_beta   90.00
_cell.angle_gamma   90.00
#
_symmetry.space_group_name_H-M   'P 1'
#
loop_
_entity.id
_entity.type
_entity.pdbx_description
1 polymer ?
#
loop_
_entity_poly.entity_id
_entity_poly.type
_entity_poly.pdbx_seq_one_letter_code
_entity_poly.pdbx_strand_id
1 'polypeptide(L)'
;MKRQIQHTLLHPVSMVLVGLLTGFLVKIMDIYCYAQHFGVSLSDIFSQAGVWVVIGMAISLYSRNTKYAMINIFLFCAGMLVTYYITAEVTNSVYGWSFIKFWAVFACFSPLMAYLARLTMRPGALALILKVGVFVGYLGLNLLLGYFLHYYDLLFLLILVYLLFLKKWTFPDSAPPEREQT
;
A
#
# COMPACT_ATOMS: atom_id res chain seq x y z
N MET A 1 14.94 18.38 9.98
CA MET A 1 14.87 16.96 10.40
C MET A 1 13.76 16.14 9.72
N LYS A 2 12.47 16.52 9.76
CA LYS A 2 11.37 15.71 9.15
C LYS A 2 11.60 15.32 7.67
N ARG A 3 12.08 16.24 6.83
CA ARG A 3 12.37 15.96 5.40
C ARG A 3 13.49 14.94 5.18
N GLN A 4 14.53 14.93 6.02
CA GLN A 4 15.65 13.98 5.88
C GLN A 4 15.24 12.55 6.28
N ILE A 5 14.46 12.40 7.36
CA ILE A 5 13.95 11.07 7.76
C ILE A 5 13.02 10.50 6.67
N GLN A 6 12.17 11.33 6.07
CA GLN A 6 11.34 10.91 4.93
C GLN A 6 12.18 10.50 3.72
N HIS A 7 13.29 11.20 3.47
CA HIS A 7 14.23 10.86 2.39
C HIS A 7 14.90 9.50 2.58
N THR A 8 15.35 9.21 3.80
CA THR A 8 15.98 7.93 4.14
C THR A 8 14.98 6.78 4.16
N LEU A 9 13.76 7.03 4.66
CA LEU A 9 12.71 6.01 4.77
C LEU A 9 12.07 5.67 3.42
N LEU A 10 11.89 6.65 2.54
CA LEU A 10 11.30 6.48 1.21
C LEU A 10 12.37 6.25 0.13
N HIS A 11 13.59 5.85 0.52
CA HIS A 11 14.60 5.41 -0.43
C HIS A 11 14.22 4.02 -0.99
N PRO A 12 14.44 3.73 -2.28
CA PRO A 12 14.12 2.43 -2.89
C PRO A 12 14.63 1.23 -2.10
N VAL A 13 15.87 1.32 -1.59
CA VAL A 13 16.49 0.27 -0.75
C VAL A 13 15.73 0.07 0.56
N SER A 14 15.36 1.14 1.24
CA SER A 14 14.58 1.08 2.48
C SER A 14 13.19 0.48 2.23
N MET A 15 12.58 0.76 1.08
CA MET A 15 11.28 0.19 0.71
C MET A 15 11.34 -1.31 0.44
N VAL A 16 12.43 -1.80 -0.16
CA VAL A 16 12.69 -3.25 -0.25
C VAL A 16 12.79 -3.84 1.14
N LEU A 17 13.60 -3.27 2.03
CA LEU A 17 13.77 -3.79 3.41
C LEU A 17 12.45 -3.79 4.18
N VAL A 18 11.68 -2.70 4.11
CA VAL A 18 10.36 -2.59 4.75
C VAL A 18 9.39 -3.60 4.14
N GLY A 19 9.39 -3.78 2.82
CA GLY A 19 8.59 -4.79 2.13
C GLY A 19 8.95 -6.20 2.60
N LEU A 20 10.24 -6.53 2.62
CA LEU A 20 10.74 -7.84 3.05
C LEU A 20 10.34 -8.15 4.49
N LEU A 21 10.57 -7.21 5.41
CA LEU A 21 10.19 -7.32 6.81
C LEU A 21 8.68 -7.47 6.97
N THR A 22 7.90 -6.70 6.21
CA THR A 22 6.44 -6.76 6.25
C THR A 22 5.93 -8.11 5.76
N GLY A 23 6.47 -8.66 4.66
CA GLY A 23 6.08 -9.98 4.15
C GLY A 23 6.36 -11.11 5.15
N PHE A 24 7.53 -11.07 5.79
CA PHE A 24 7.89 -12.01 6.85
C PHE A 24 6.95 -11.91 8.05
N LEU A 25 6.76 -10.69 8.58
CA LEU A 25 5.92 -10.44 9.75
C LEU A 25 4.47 -10.84 9.48
N VAL A 26 3.92 -10.45 8.33
CA VAL A 26 2.55 -10.80 7.94
C VAL A 26 2.39 -12.32 7.88
N LYS A 27 3.34 -13.05 7.28
CA LYS A 27 3.23 -14.51 7.21
C LYS A 27 3.37 -15.18 8.58
N ILE A 28 4.29 -14.70 9.43
CA ILE A 28 4.40 -15.18 10.81
C ILE A 28 3.11 -14.89 11.59
N MET A 29 2.53 -13.70 11.45
CA MET A 29 1.28 -13.36 12.11
C MET A 29 0.13 -14.22 11.61
N ASP A 30 0.11 -14.56 10.32
CA ASP A 30 -0.85 -15.46 9.72
C ASP A 30 -0.79 -16.88 10.33
N ILE A 31 0.42 -17.38 10.61
CA ILE A 31 0.64 -18.72 11.17
C ILE A 31 0.45 -18.76 12.70
N TYR A 32 1.04 -17.79 13.42
CA TYR A 32 1.17 -17.83 14.88
C TYR A 32 0.16 -16.94 15.61
N CYS A 33 -0.35 -15.87 14.97
CA CYS A 33 -1.36 -14.97 15.53
C CYS A 33 -2.77 -15.28 15.00
N TYR A 34 -3.10 -16.58 14.93
CA TYR A 34 -4.50 -17.04 15.01
C TYR A 34 -5.10 -16.81 16.42
N ALA A 35 -4.26 -16.38 17.38
CA ALA A 35 -4.60 -16.15 18.77
C ALA A 35 -5.59 -14.99 18.95
N GLN A 36 -6.85 -15.36 19.19
CA GLN A 36 -7.93 -14.52 19.71
C GLN A 36 -7.53 -13.87 21.04
N HIS A 37 -6.99 -12.66 21.02
CA HIS A 37 -6.86 -11.87 22.27
C HIS A 37 -7.87 -10.72 22.37
N PHE A 38 -8.63 -10.44 21.30
CA PHE A 38 -9.65 -9.38 21.27
C PHE A 38 -10.87 -9.72 20.39
N GLY A 39 -11.10 -11.00 20.08
CA GLY A 39 -12.18 -11.45 19.18
C GLY A 39 -11.91 -11.17 17.69
N VAL A 40 -10.68 -10.77 17.34
CA VAL A 40 -10.29 -10.34 16.00
C VAL A 40 -8.90 -10.84 15.71
N SER A 41 -8.77 -11.62 14.64
CA SER A 41 -7.48 -12.20 14.24
C SER A 41 -6.70 -11.14 13.47
N LEU A 42 -5.44 -10.91 13.86
CA LEU A 42 -4.56 -10.02 13.11
C LEU A 42 -4.31 -10.56 11.69
N SER A 43 -4.35 -11.89 11.52
CA SER A 43 -4.39 -12.55 10.21
C SER A 43 -5.56 -12.02 9.34
N ASP A 44 -6.77 -11.88 9.90
CA ASP A 44 -7.94 -11.40 9.15
C ASP A 44 -7.73 -9.97 8.65
N ILE A 45 -7.14 -9.10 9.48
CA ILE A 45 -6.85 -7.71 9.13
C ILE A 45 -5.80 -7.62 8.01
N PHE A 46 -4.73 -8.43 8.08
CA PHE A 46 -3.68 -8.42 7.05
C PHE A 46 -4.06 -9.19 5.78
N SER A 47 -5.03 -10.09 5.87
CA SER A 47 -5.66 -10.74 4.70
C SER A 47 -6.56 -9.77 3.94
N GLN A 48 -7.05 -8.74 4.62
CA GLN A 48 -7.96 -7.76 4.04
C GLN A 48 -7.23 -6.78 3.08
N ALA A 49 -7.77 -6.64 1.87
CA ALA A 49 -7.22 -5.75 0.84
C ALA A 49 -7.14 -4.28 1.29
N GLY A 50 -7.99 -3.85 2.22
CA GLY A 50 -8.09 -2.46 2.66
C GLY A 50 -6.81 -1.91 3.29
N VAL A 51 -6.12 -2.70 4.11
CA VAL A 51 -4.86 -2.29 4.76
C VAL A 51 -3.79 -1.99 3.70
N TRP A 52 -3.69 -2.86 2.71
CA TRP A 52 -2.73 -2.73 1.61
C TRP A 52 -3.04 -1.53 0.73
N VAL A 53 -4.32 -1.22 0.48
CA VAL A 53 -4.73 -0.01 -0.23
C VAL A 53 -4.32 1.25 0.55
N VAL A 54 -4.52 1.30 1.86
CA VAL A 54 -4.12 2.44 2.70
C VAL A 54 -2.61 2.60 2.73
N ILE A 55 -1.85 1.51 2.89
CA ILE A 55 -0.38 1.53 2.85
C ILE A 55 0.11 2.01 1.47
N GLY A 56 -0.47 1.48 0.39
CA GLY A 56 -0.09 1.86 -0.97
C GLY A 56 -0.37 3.33 -1.26
N MET A 57 -1.52 3.85 -0.81
CA MET A 57 -1.85 5.27 -0.88
C MET A 57 -0.90 6.12 -0.06
N ALA A 58 -0.56 5.70 1.16
CA ALA A 58 0.40 6.41 2.00
C ALA A 58 1.77 6.50 1.33
N ILE A 59 2.34 5.37 0.90
CA ILE A 59 3.64 5.32 0.19
C ILE A 59 3.62 6.24 -1.04
N SER A 60 2.53 6.17 -1.82
CA SER A 60 2.39 6.97 -3.05
C SER A 60 2.31 8.47 -2.77
N LEU A 61 1.49 8.89 -1.80
CA LEU A 61 1.27 10.31 -1.48
C LEU A 61 2.47 10.95 -0.77
N TYR A 62 3.14 10.21 0.12
CA TYR A 62 4.32 10.71 0.84
C TYR A 62 5.60 10.72 -0.01
N SER A 63 5.63 10.00 -1.13
CA SER A 63 6.79 9.98 -2.01
C SER A 63 7.11 11.34 -2.63
N ARG A 64 8.41 11.59 -2.86
CA ARG A 64 8.91 12.88 -3.33
C ARG A 64 8.40 13.20 -4.74
N ASN A 65 8.64 12.29 -5.68
CA ASN A 65 8.25 12.45 -7.09
C ASN A 65 7.39 11.27 -7.52
N THR A 66 6.65 11.45 -8.61
CA THR A 66 5.79 10.41 -9.17
C THR A 66 6.61 9.16 -9.57
N LYS A 67 7.81 9.34 -10.13
CA LYS A 67 8.74 8.23 -10.45
C LYS A 67 9.16 7.44 -9.20
N TYR A 68 9.50 8.13 -8.11
CA TYR A 68 9.88 7.47 -6.85
C TYR A 68 8.67 6.76 -6.21
N ALA A 69 7.46 7.31 -6.31
CA ALA A 69 6.24 6.65 -5.84
C ALA A 69 6.05 5.29 -6.52
N MET A 70 6.18 5.27 -7.85
CA MET A 70 6.06 4.08 -8.68
C MET A 70 7.11 3.01 -8.33
N ILE A 71 8.37 3.42 -8.19
CA ILE A 71 9.48 2.50 -7.84
C ILE A 71 9.31 1.97 -6.42
N ASN A 72 8.98 2.84 -5.47
CA ASN A 72 8.87 2.50 -4.05
C ASN A 72 7.73 1.51 -3.79
N ILE A 73 6.55 1.73 -4.37
CA ILE A 73 5.43 0.80 -4.17
C ILE A 73 5.73 -0.56 -4.80
N PHE A 74 6.37 -0.57 -5.97
CA PHE A 74 6.72 -1.80 -6.65
C PHE A 74 7.72 -2.62 -5.84
N LEU A 75 8.79 -1.97 -5.36
CA LEU A 75 9.81 -2.61 -4.53
C LEU A 75 9.25 -3.09 -3.19
N PHE A 76 8.35 -2.32 -2.58
CA PHE A 76 7.63 -2.73 -1.38
C PHE A 76 6.79 -3.98 -1.65
N CYS A 77 5.94 -3.98 -2.68
CA CYS A 77 5.10 -5.12 -3.04
C CYS A 77 5.93 -6.35 -3.43
N ALA A 78 6.98 -6.18 -4.22
CA ALA A 78 7.86 -7.27 -4.63
C ALA A 78 8.58 -7.89 -3.42
N GLY A 79 9.18 -7.06 -2.56
CA GLY A 79 9.82 -7.55 -1.34
C GLY A 79 8.83 -8.26 -0.41
N MET A 80 7.63 -7.71 -0.24
CA MET A 80 6.59 -8.31 0.58
C MET A 80 6.17 -9.68 0.04
N LEU A 81 5.85 -9.80 -1.25
CA LEU A 81 5.44 -11.08 -1.85
C LEU A 81 6.55 -12.13 -1.79
N VAL A 82 7.80 -11.73 -2.07
CA VAL A 82 8.96 -12.64 -2.03
C VAL A 82 9.09 -13.25 -0.64
N THR A 83 9.15 -12.44 0.42
CA THR A 83 9.33 -12.99 1.77
C THR A 83 8.09 -13.69 2.29
N TYR A 84 6.89 -13.23 1.91
CA TYR A 84 5.64 -13.90 2.27
C TYR A 84 5.60 -15.33 1.73
N TYR A 85 5.91 -15.53 0.44
CA TYR A 85 5.90 -16.86 -0.17
C TYR A 85 7.09 -17.72 0.26
N ILE A 86 8.28 -17.15 0.44
CA ILE A 86 9.42 -17.90 1.00
C ILE A 86 9.08 -18.41 2.41
N THR A 87 8.53 -17.54 3.26
CA THR A 87 8.14 -17.93 4.63
C THR A 87 7.00 -18.95 4.60
N ALA A 88 6.10 -18.85 3.62
CA ALA A 88 5.04 -19.81 3.43
C ALA A 88 5.55 -21.22 3.06
N GLU A 89 6.53 -21.32 2.15
CA GLU A 89 7.20 -22.57 1.79
C GLU A 89 7.94 -23.17 2.98
N VAL A 90 8.71 -22.35 3.71
CA VAL A 90 9.46 -22.79 4.92
C VAL A 90 8.53 -23.32 6.00
N THR A 91 7.31 -22.78 6.10
CA THR A 91 6.31 -23.19 7.10
C THR A 91 5.32 -24.24 6.59
N ASN A 92 5.58 -24.87 5.43
CA ASN A 92 4.71 -25.86 4.79
C ASN A 92 3.27 -25.38 4.48
N SER A 93 3.05 -24.07 4.40
CA SER A 93 1.79 -23.49 3.91
C SER A 93 1.85 -23.33 2.40
N VAL A 94 1.54 -24.40 1.67
CA VAL A 94 1.67 -24.44 0.20
C VAL A 94 0.55 -23.63 -0.45
N TYR A 95 0.91 -22.58 -1.19
CA TYR A 95 -0.04 -21.83 -2.02
C TYR A 95 -0.05 -22.37 -3.44
N GLY A 96 -1.23 -22.41 -4.06
CA GLY A 96 -1.35 -22.78 -5.46
C GLY A 96 -0.62 -21.79 -6.37
N TRP A 97 0.06 -22.29 -7.41
CA TRP A 97 0.77 -21.47 -8.39
C TRP A 97 -0.10 -20.39 -9.05
N SER A 98 -1.39 -20.63 -9.24
CA SER A 98 -2.33 -19.65 -9.77
C SER A 98 -2.47 -18.43 -8.86
N PHE A 99 -2.44 -18.63 -7.53
CA PHE A 99 -2.53 -17.56 -6.54
C PHE A 99 -1.27 -16.68 -6.56
N ILE A 100 -0.08 -17.31 -6.57
CA ILE A 100 1.20 -16.60 -6.65
C ILE A 100 1.28 -15.76 -7.93
N LYS A 101 0.89 -16.32 -9.08
CA LYS A 101 0.86 -15.62 -10.37
C LYS A 101 -0.09 -14.43 -10.35
N PHE A 102 -1.29 -14.60 -9.78
CA PHE A 102 -2.28 -13.53 -9.67
C PHE A 102 -1.72 -12.32 -8.89
N TRP A 103 -1.11 -12.58 -7.72
CA TRP A 103 -0.53 -11.50 -6.90
C TRP A 103 0.74 -10.90 -7.49
N ALA A 104 1.57 -11.69 -8.17
CA ALA A 104 2.73 -11.18 -8.89
C ALA A 104 2.31 -10.21 -10.01
N VAL A 105 1.29 -10.56 -10.79
CA VAL A 105 0.72 -9.67 -11.82
C VAL A 105 0.15 -8.41 -11.17
N PHE A 106 -0.56 -8.53 -10.05
CA PHE A 106 -1.08 -7.37 -9.31
C PHE A 106 0.05 -6.43 -8.83
N ALA A 107 1.15 -6.98 -8.33
CA ALA A 107 2.32 -6.20 -7.94
C ALA A 107 2.95 -5.47 -9.14
N CYS A 108 2.98 -6.07 -10.33
CA CYS A 108 3.41 -5.39 -11.56
C CYS A 108 2.52 -4.21 -11.94
N PHE A 109 1.23 -4.21 -11.58
CA PHE A 109 0.32 -3.08 -11.78
C PHE A 109 0.41 -2.00 -10.68
N SER A 110 1.08 -2.27 -9.56
CA SER A 110 1.26 -1.29 -8.47
C SER A 110 1.88 0.05 -8.89
N PRO A 111 2.84 0.14 -9.84
CA PRO A 111 3.35 1.43 -10.30
C PRO A 111 2.27 2.29 -10.97
N LEU A 112 1.40 1.66 -11.77
CA LEU A 112 0.30 2.35 -12.44
C LEU A 112 -0.68 2.90 -11.41
N MET A 113 -0.99 2.13 -10.37
CA MET A 113 -1.85 2.58 -9.27
C MET A 113 -1.22 3.73 -8.50
N ALA A 114 0.08 3.69 -8.22
CA ALA A 114 0.79 4.81 -7.56
C ALA A 114 0.79 6.09 -8.41
N TYR A 115 0.89 5.95 -9.74
CA TYR A 115 0.76 7.08 -10.65
C TYR A 115 -0.65 7.72 -10.55
N LEU A 116 -1.70 6.91 -10.59
CA LEU A 116 -3.08 7.37 -10.42
C LEU A 116 -3.30 8.00 -9.03
N ALA A 117 -2.74 7.40 -7.98
CA ALA A 117 -2.77 7.94 -6.62
C ALA A 117 -2.13 9.34 -6.55
N ARG A 118 -0.99 9.56 -7.21
CA ARG A 118 -0.36 10.89 -7.28
C ARG A 118 -1.22 11.91 -8.03
N LEU A 119 -1.98 11.48 -9.03
CA LEU A 119 -2.86 12.37 -9.78
C LEU A 119 -4.03 12.89 -8.90
N THR A 120 -4.39 12.20 -7.82
CA THR A 120 -5.38 12.70 -6.83
C THR A 120 -4.92 13.96 -6.08
N MET A 121 -3.61 14.25 -6.06
CA MET A 121 -3.06 15.46 -5.43
C MET A 121 -3.22 16.70 -6.30
N ARG A 122 -3.50 16.56 -7.60
CA ARG A 122 -3.68 17.70 -8.51
C ARG A 122 -5.04 18.37 -8.27
N PRO A 123 -5.15 19.70 -8.42
CA PRO A 123 -6.45 20.35 -8.45
C PRO A 123 -7.18 20.04 -9.76
N GLY A 124 -8.49 19.73 -9.69
CA GLY A 124 -9.36 19.54 -10.85
C GLY A 124 -10.34 18.37 -10.73
N ALA A 125 -11.25 18.26 -11.70
CA ALA A 125 -12.27 17.23 -11.75
C ALA A 125 -11.69 15.80 -11.80
N LEU A 126 -10.56 15.62 -12.50
CA LEU A 126 -9.86 14.33 -12.59
C LEU A 126 -9.42 13.80 -11.23
N ALA A 127 -8.94 14.68 -10.35
CA ALA A 127 -8.55 14.27 -9.00
C ALA A 127 -9.75 13.86 -8.16
N LEU A 128 -10.90 14.51 -8.33
CA LEU A 128 -12.14 14.13 -7.64
C LEU A 128 -12.62 12.75 -8.12
N ILE A 129 -12.64 12.52 -9.44
CA ILE A 129 -12.98 11.21 -10.03
C ILE A 129 -12.06 10.12 -9.48
N LEU A 130 -10.76 10.37 -9.37
CA LEU A 130 -9.83 9.39 -8.84
C LEU A 130 -10.00 9.14 -7.34
N LYS A 131 -10.29 10.17 -6.54
CA LYS A 131 -10.61 10.00 -5.11
C LYS A 131 -11.84 9.12 -4.92
N VAL A 132 -12.89 9.40 -5.69
CA VAL A 132 -14.12 8.59 -5.71
C VAL A 132 -13.81 7.19 -6.23
N GLY A 133 -13.00 7.04 -7.27
CA GLY A 133 -12.60 5.75 -7.83
C GLY A 133 -11.85 4.88 -6.83
N VAL A 134 -10.93 5.45 -6.05
CA VAL A 134 -10.23 4.73 -4.96
C VAL A 134 -11.21 4.32 -3.86
N PHE A 135 -12.16 5.18 -3.52
CA PHE A 135 -13.19 4.88 -2.52
C PHE A 135 -14.14 3.76 -2.97
N VAL A 136 -14.63 3.83 -4.20
CA VAL A 136 -15.47 2.80 -4.82
C VAL A 136 -14.68 1.51 -5.01
N GLY A 137 -13.41 1.59 -5.40
CA GLY A 137 -12.53 0.43 -5.51
C GLY A 137 -12.32 -0.28 -4.17
N TYR A 138 -12.13 0.48 -3.08
CA TYR A 138 -12.07 -0.07 -1.72
C TYR A 138 -13.37 -0.82 -1.36
N LEU A 139 -14.52 -0.20 -1.62
CA LEU A 139 -15.81 -0.81 -1.31
C LEU A 139 -16.09 -2.04 -2.18
N GLY A 140 -15.76 -1.95 -3.47
CA GLY A 140 -15.90 -3.04 -4.44
C GLY A 140 -15.01 -4.24 -4.12
N LEU A 141 -13.76 -4.02 -3.68
CA LEU A 141 -12.87 -5.09 -3.23
C LEU A 141 -13.44 -5.83 -2.02
N ASN A 142 -13.95 -5.10 -1.03
CA ASN A 142 -14.58 -5.72 0.14
C ASN A 142 -15.85 -6.51 -0.25
N LEU A 143 -16.68 -5.95 -1.14
CA LEU A 143 -17.89 -6.61 -1.63
C LEU A 143 -17.58 -7.87 -2.45
N LEU A 144 -16.59 -7.82 -3.35
CA LEU A 144 -16.23 -8.91 -4.26
C LEU A 144 -15.55 -10.06 -3.54
N LEU A 145 -14.78 -9.76 -2.48
CA LEU A 145 -14.20 -10.78 -1.60
C LEU A 145 -15.22 -11.36 -0.61
N GLY A 146 -16.47 -10.88 -0.61
CA GLY A 146 -17.56 -11.39 0.24
C GLY A 146 -17.47 -10.97 1.72
N TYR A 147 -16.56 -10.06 2.05
CA TYR A 147 -16.39 -9.54 3.41
C TYR A 147 -17.26 -8.28 3.56
N PHE A 148 -18.42 -8.43 4.18
CA PHE A 148 -19.24 -7.27 4.58
C PHE A 148 -18.44 -6.43 5.59
N LEU A 149 -18.49 -5.10 5.46
CA LEU A 149 -17.72 -4.11 6.23
C LEU A 149 -17.58 -4.51 7.72
N HIS A 150 -16.39 -4.97 8.10
CA HIS A 150 -16.10 -5.24 9.51
C HIS A 150 -15.81 -3.92 10.24
N TYR A 151 -15.91 -3.91 11.57
CA TYR A 151 -15.66 -2.70 12.36
C TYR A 151 -14.28 -2.05 12.07
N TYR A 152 -13.27 -2.84 11.71
CA TYR A 152 -11.92 -2.36 11.36
C TYR A 152 -11.83 -1.71 9.97
N ASP A 153 -12.67 -2.10 9.01
CA ASP A 153 -12.72 -1.44 7.70
C ASP A 153 -13.08 0.02 7.82
N LEU A 154 -13.96 0.35 8.78
CA LEU A 154 -14.36 1.72 9.03
C LEU A 154 -13.16 2.60 9.42
N LEU A 155 -12.22 2.03 10.20
CA LEU A 155 -10.99 2.71 10.59
C LEU A 155 -10.08 2.97 9.38
N PHE A 156 -9.85 1.96 8.54
CA PHE A 156 -9.04 2.11 7.33
C PHE A 156 -9.67 3.06 6.31
N LEU A 157 -11.00 3.01 6.18
CA LEU A 157 -11.77 3.91 5.33
C LEU A 157 -11.71 5.36 5.86
N LEU A 158 -11.80 5.57 7.17
CA LEU A 158 -11.60 6.89 7.78
C LEU A 158 -10.19 7.43 7.52
N ILE A 159 -9.16 6.60 7.65
CA ILE A 159 -7.76 6.98 7.34
C ILE A 159 -7.64 7.32 5.85
N LEU A 160 -8.24 6.54 4.97
CA LEU A 160 -8.22 6.76 3.53
C LEU A 160 -8.92 8.07 3.16
N VAL A 161 -10.10 8.35 3.72
CA VAL A 161 -10.82 9.61 3.55
C VAL A 161 -9.99 10.79 4.07
N TYR A 162 -9.34 10.63 5.22
CA TYR A 162 -8.44 11.64 5.75
C TYR A 162 -7.28 11.95 4.79
N LEU A 163 -6.62 10.92 4.25
CA LEU A 163 -5.51 11.07 3.31
C LEU A 163 -5.93 11.68 1.97
N LEU A 164 -7.12 11.34 1.47
CA LEU A 164 -7.62 11.78 0.15
C LEU A 164 -8.31 13.16 0.20
N PHE A 165 -9.12 13.44 1.21
CA PHE A 165 -10.00 14.61 1.26
C PHE A 165 -9.57 15.67 2.27
N LEU A 166 -9.22 15.28 3.49
CA LEU A 166 -8.92 16.25 4.56
C LEU A 166 -7.48 16.78 4.46
N LYS A 167 -6.53 15.94 4.06
CA LYS A 167 -5.14 16.36 3.96
C LYS A 167 -4.90 17.13 2.66
N LYS A 168 -4.54 18.41 2.79
CA LYS A 168 -4.14 19.25 1.67
C LYS A 168 -2.69 18.93 1.29
N TRP A 169 -2.49 18.43 0.08
CA TRP A 169 -1.17 18.08 -0.44
C TRP A 169 -0.66 19.14 -1.40
N THR A 170 0.59 19.55 -1.26
CA THR A 170 1.31 20.36 -2.25
C THR A 170 1.89 19.44 -3.32
N PHE A 171 1.49 19.63 -4.58
CA PHE A 171 1.98 18.83 -5.69
C PHE A 171 3.45 19.14 -5.97
N PRO A 172 4.39 18.18 -5.84
CA PRO A 172 5.82 18.47 -5.94
C PRO A 172 6.29 18.77 -7.38
N ASP A 173 5.64 18.20 -8.40
CA ASP A 173 6.09 18.31 -9.80
C ASP A 173 5.70 19.66 -10.47
N SER A 174 5.08 20.59 -9.73
CA SER A 174 4.83 21.97 -10.20
C SER A 174 5.84 23.00 -9.68
N ALA A 175 6.81 22.59 -8.85
CA ALA A 175 7.93 23.44 -8.50
C ALA A 175 8.91 23.48 -9.70
N PRO A 176 9.34 24.67 -10.17
CA PRO A 176 10.40 24.73 -11.17
C PRO A 176 11.62 23.97 -10.64
N PRO A 177 12.41 23.30 -11.50
CA PRO A 177 13.61 22.61 -11.07
C PRO A 177 14.46 23.62 -10.30
N GLU A 178 14.60 23.38 -9.00
CA GLU A 178 15.51 24.14 -8.16
C GLU A 178 16.89 23.88 -8.77
N ARG A 179 17.39 24.88 -9.51
CA ARG A 179 18.70 24.83 -10.14
C ARG A 179 19.68 24.37 -9.08
N GLU A 180 20.50 23.39 -9.44
CA GLU A 180 21.74 23.06 -8.74
C GLU A 180 22.41 24.36 -8.31
N GLN A 181 22.38 24.64 -7.01
CA GLN A 181 23.28 25.61 -6.40
C GLN A 181 24.33 24.78 -5.70
N THR A 182 25.40 24.52 -6.48
CA THR A 182 26.82 24.63 -6.13
C THR A 182 27.23 24.27 -4.72
#